data_AF-A0A949U9A6-F1
#
_entry.id   AF-A0A949U9A6-F1
#
_cell.length_a   1.000
_cell.length_b   1.000
_cell.length_c   1.000
_cell.angle_alpha   90.00
_cell.angle_beta   90.00
_cell.angle_gamma   90.00
#
_symmetry.space_group_name_H-M   'P 1'
#
loop_
_entity.id
_entity.type
_entity.pdbx_description
1 polymer ?
#
loop_
_entity_poly.entity_id
_entity_poly.type
_entity_poly.pdbx_seq_one_letter_code
_entity_poly.pdbx_strand_id
1 'polypeptide(L)'
;MTHPASAPQPVAPTSIRVGFFLLLAGAALMILAGLVVTTAGYQGDPAAPLEFQDSVVRNQRIVGFFNMVLGLVIAGLAAQLHSGSIRSRRILLLVLAIVIVLDVMAFVFRFVGLSFGLIPMVLALGGLAIFRPTANDYVAACSAWRKKRAQNSHPESAPDRESEE
;
A
#
# COMPACT_ATOMS: atom_id res chain seq x y z
N MET A 1 -10.99 -39.43 -23.33
CA MET A 1 -11.53 -38.36 -22.48
C MET A 1 -10.44 -37.33 -22.26
N THR A 2 -10.40 -36.27 -23.08
CA THR A 2 -9.45 -35.18 -22.95
C THR A 2 -9.98 -34.19 -21.93
N HIS A 3 -9.32 -34.06 -20.78
CA HIS A 3 -9.61 -32.99 -19.82
C HIS A 3 -9.51 -31.63 -20.55
N PRO A 4 -10.49 -30.71 -20.41
CA PRO A 4 -10.32 -29.37 -20.93
C PRO A 4 -9.11 -28.74 -20.25
N ALA A 5 -8.10 -28.39 -21.04
CA ALA A 5 -6.90 -27.75 -20.54
C ALA A 5 -7.29 -26.45 -19.81
N SER A 6 -7.18 -26.46 -18.49
CA SER A 6 -7.37 -25.29 -17.63
C SER A 6 -6.53 -24.14 -18.19
N ALA A 7 -7.16 -23.04 -18.62
CA ALA A 7 -6.45 -21.90 -19.16
C ALA A 7 -5.33 -21.45 -18.19
N PRO A 8 -4.09 -21.25 -18.67
CA PRO A 8 -2.95 -20.98 -17.81
C PRO A 8 -3.20 -19.73 -16.95
N GLN A 9 -2.97 -19.87 -15.65
CA GLN A 9 -3.07 -18.78 -14.68
C GLN A 9 -2.02 -17.72 -15.01
N PRO A 10 -2.36 -16.43 -15.06
CA PRO A 10 -1.37 -15.37 -15.19
C PRO A 10 -0.36 -15.42 -14.04
N VAL A 11 0.93 -15.47 -14.33
CA VAL A 11 2.00 -15.45 -13.31
C VAL A 11 2.32 -14.01 -12.92
N ALA A 12 2.34 -13.71 -11.62
CA ALA A 12 2.61 -12.36 -11.13
C ALA A 12 4.01 -11.87 -11.54
N PRO A 13 4.14 -10.71 -12.20
CA PRO A 13 5.42 -10.15 -12.56
C PRO A 13 6.22 -9.76 -11.31
N THR A 14 7.54 -9.93 -11.38
CA THR A 14 8.48 -9.65 -10.28
C THR A 14 8.33 -8.24 -9.71
N SER A 15 7.94 -7.25 -10.54
CA SER A 15 7.69 -5.86 -10.12
C SER A 15 6.60 -5.73 -9.05
N ILE A 16 5.53 -6.53 -9.12
CA ILE A 16 4.45 -6.50 -8.13
C ILE A 16 4.95 -7.08 -6.80
N ARG A 17 5.71 -8.17 -6.85
CA ARG A 17 6.29 -8.78 -5.64
C ARG A 17 7.30 -7.85 -4.97
N VAL A 18 8.18 -7.22 -5.75
CA VAL A 18 9.15 -6.23 -5.25
C VAL A 18 8.44 -5.01 -4.67
N GLY A 19 7.43 -4.48 -5.36
CA GLY A 19 6.64 -3.34 -4.88
C GLY A 19 5.89 -3.65 -3.58
N PHE A 20 5.33 -4.85 -3.44
CA PHE A 20 4.71 -5.30 -2.19
C PHE A 20 5.69 -5.29 -1.02
N PHE A 21 6.89 -5.87 -1.20
CA PHE A 21 7.89 -5.88 -0.14
C PHE A 21 8.43 -4.48 0.19
N LEU A 22 8.56 -3.60 -0.82
CA LEU A 22 8.93 -2.20 -0.61
C LEU A 22 7.87 -1.45 0.22
N LEU A 23 6.58 -1.62 -0.10
CA LEU A 23 5.50 -1.02 0.68
C LEU A 23 5.44 -1.57 2.11
N LEU A 24 5.64 -2.88 2.28
CA LEU A 24 5.66 -3.50 3.59
C LEU A 24 6.85 -3.01 4.44
N ALA A 25 8.04 -2.90 3.83
CA ALA A 25 9.22 -2.33 4.47
C ALA A 25 9.01 -0.86 4.84
N GLY A 26 8.44 -0.06 3.91
CA GLY A 26 8.09 1.34 4.18
C GLY A 26 7.08 1.49 5.32
N ALA A 27 6.03 0.66 5.34
CA ALA A 27 5.05 0.64 6.42
C ALA A 27 5.68 0.27 7.77
N ALA A 28 6.56 -0.74 7.81
CA ALA A 28 7.29 -1.10 9.03
C ALA A 28 8.18 0.05 9.51
N LEU A 29 8.89 0.73 8.60
CA LEU A 29 9.70 1.90 8.92
C LEU A 29 8.84 3.05 9.45
N MET A 30 7.65 3.31 8.88
CA MET A 30 6.73 4.33 9.38
C MET A 30 6.31 4.04 10.83
N ILE A 31 5.96 2.80 11.14
CA ILE A 31 5.54 2.41 12.49
C ILE A 31 6.69 2.59 13.49
N LEU A 32 7.89 2.12 13.14
CA LEU A 32 9.07 2.25 13.99
C LEU A 32 9.50 3.71 14.16
N ALA A 33 9.52 4.49 13.08
CA ALA A 33 9.85 5.91 13.14
C ALA A 33 8.80 6.70 13.93
N GLY A 34 7.51 6.40 13.75
CA GLY A 34 6.43 6.97 14.53
C GLY A 34 6.59 6.68 16.02
N LEU A 35 7.04 5.47 16.38
CA LEU A 35 7.30 5.07 17.76
C LEU A 35 8.42 5.90 18.36
N VAL A 36 9.56 5.98 17.66
CA VAL A 36 10.72 6.76 18.09
C VAL A 36 10.34 8.24 18.28
N VAL A 37 9.64 8.85 17.33
CA VAL A 37 9.23 10.26 17.44
C VAL A 37 8.31 10.49 18.63
N THR A 38 7.41 9.55 18.91
CA THR A 38 6.45 9.67 20.02
C THR A 38 7.16 9.57 21.38
N THR A 39 8.27 8.83 21.46
CA THR A 39 8.98 8.54 22.72
C THR A 39 10.25 9.35 22.94
N ALA A 40 10.85 9.96 21.91
CA ALA A 40 12.16 10.63 21.98
C ALA A 40 12.18 11.91 22.85
N GLY A 41 11.03 12.56 23.06
CA GLY A 41 10.97 13.84 23.78
C GLY A 41 11.62 15.00 23.01
N TYR A 42 11.86 16.12 23.69
CA TYR A 42 12.44 17.31 23.06
C TYR A 42 13.94 17.13 22.80
N GLN A 43 14.38 17.42 21.56
CA GLN A 43 15.75 17.22 21.09
C GLN A 43 16.39 18.53 20.59
N GLY A 44 15.76 19.68 20.86
CA GLY A 44 16.24 21.00 20.45
C GLY A 44 17.15 21.65 21.49
N ASP A 45 17.31 22.97 21.40
CA ASP A 45 18.12 23.75 22.36
C ASP A 45 17.52 23.64 23.77
N PRO A 46 18.26 23.08 24.76
CA PRO A 46 17.78 22.94 26.14
C PRO A 46 17.53 24.28 26.84
N ALA A 47 18.08 25.40 26.33
CA ALA A 47 17.81 26.74 26.84
C ALA A 47 16.46 27.32 26.36
N ALA A 48 15.75 26.63 25.46
CA ALA A 48 14.46 27.09 24.97
C ALA A 48 13.39 27.15 26.09
N PRO A 49 12.41 28.08 26.02
CA PRO A 49 11.33 28.16 27.00
C PRO A 49 10.58 26.83 27.16
N LEU A 50 10.23 26.45 28.38
CA LEU A 50 9.55 25.17 28.66
C LEU A 50 8.25 25.01 27.85
N GLU A 51 7.46 26.08 27.72
CA GLU A 51 6.21 26.08 26.96
C GLU A 51 6.42 25.77 25.47
N PHE A 52 7.55 26.21 24.91
CA PHE A 52 7.93 25.88 23.54
C PHE A 52 8.32 24.41 23.42
N GLN A 53 9.12 23.90 24.36
CA GLN A 53 9.52 22.49 24.38
C GLN A 53 8.30 21.55 24.46
N ASP A 54 7.36 21.85 25.35
CA ASP A 54 6.12 21.08 25.52
C ASP A 54 5.25 21.07 24.25
N SER A 55 5.16 22.23 23.58
CA SER A 55 4.43 22.36 22.32
C SER A 55 5.07 21.55 21.20
N VAL A 56 6.40 21.55 21.11
CA VAL A 56 7.15 20.74 20.13
C VAL A 56 6.94 19.25 20.40
N VAL A 57 7.07 18.80 21.65
CA VAL A 57 6.86 17.39 22.02
C VAL A 57 5.43 16.94 21.72
N ARG A 58 4.43 17.77 22.02
CA ARG A 58 3.03 17.48 21.69
C ARG A 58 2.83 17.31 20.18
N ASN A 59 3.38 18.22 19.38
CA ASN A 59 3.29 18.12 17.92
C ASN A 59 4.02 16.88 17.38
N GLN A 60 5.21 16.58 17.90
CA GLN A 60 5.95 15.37 17.55
C GLN A 60 5.13 14.10 17.84
N ARG A 61 4.50 14.00 19.01
CA ARG A 61 3.64 12.85 19.34
C ARG A 61 2.46 12.72 18.39
N ILE A 62 1.83 13.83 18.01
CA ILE A 62 0.73 13.82 17.03
C ILE A 62 1.24 13.30 15.68
N VAL A 63 2.35 13.84 15.18
CA VAL A 63 2.97 13.40 13.91
C VAL A 63 3.36 11.92 13.97
N GLY A 64 4.02 11.48 15.04
CA GLY A 64 4.43 10.09 15.23
C GLY A 64 3.26 9.12 15.25
N PHE A 65 2.16 9.49 15.93
CA PHE A 65 0.93 8.71 15.96
C PHE A 65 0.31 8.57 14.56
N PHE A 66 0.15 9.68 13.83
CA PHE A 66 -0.36 9.64 12.45
C PHE A 66 0.52 8.79 11.53
N ASN A 67 1.85 8.86 11.69
CA ASN A 67 2.79 8.06 10.91
C ASN A 67 2.57 6.56 11.12
N MET A 68 2.39 6.12 12.36
CA MET A 68 2.06 4.71 12.66
C MET A 68 0.75 4.28 12.02
N VAL A 69 -0.31 5.09 12.18
CA VAL A 69 -1.65 4.77 11.66
C VAL A 69 -1.61 4.67 10.14
N LEU A 70 -0.95 5.61 9.46
CA LEU A 70 -0.78 5.57 8.01
C LEU A 70 0.06 4.36 7.55
N GLY A 71 1.11 4.00 8.29
CA GLY A 71 1.88 2.78 8.05
C GLY A 71 1.01 1.52 8.10
N LEU A 72 0.13 1.40 9.11
CA LEU A 72 -0.83 0.29 9.21
C LEU A 72 -1.84 0.28 8.06
N VAL A 73 -2.34 1.45 7.66
CA VAL A 73 -3.25 1.59 6.51
C VAL A 73 -2.56 1.15 5.21
N ILE A 74 -1.31 1.55 4.98
CA ILE A 74 -0.52 1.14 3.82
C ILE A 74 -0.31 -0.39 3.83
N ALA A 75 0.07 -0.98 4.96
CA ALA A 75 0.24 -2.42 5.07
C ALA A 75 -1.06 -3.18 4.74
N GLY A 76 -2.20 -2.72 5.28
CA GLY A 76 -3.52 -3.31 4.98
C GLY A 76 -3.93 -3.17 3.52
N LEU A 77 -3.68 -2.00 2.90
CA LEU A 77 -3.97 -1.77 1.48
C LEU A 77 -3.02 -2.54 0.56
N ALA A 78 -1.74 -2.69 0.93
CA ALA A 78 -0.77 -3.49 0.20
C ALA A 78 -1.15 -4.97 0.19
N ALA A 79 -1.67 -5.51 1.30
CA ALA A 79 -2.21 -6.88 1.36
C ALA A 79 -3.43 -7.05 0.43
N GLN A 80 -4.31 -6.05 0.38
CA GLN A 80 -5.46 -6.04 -0.55
C GLN A 80 -5.07 -5.94 -2.02
N LEU A 81 -3.86 -5.50 -2.36
CA LEU A 81 -3.40 -5.39 -3.74
C LEU A 81 -3.42 -6.75 -4.47
N HIS A 82 -3.19 -7.85 -3.74
CA HIS A 82 -3.27 -9.21 -4.29
C HIS A 82 -4.70 -9.56 -4.76
N SER A 83 -5.74 -8.92 -4.21
CA SER A 83 -7.13 -9.19 -4.56
C SER A 83 -7.54 -8.61 -5.94
N GLY A 84 -6.75 -7.69 -6.51
CA GLY A 84 -7.01 -7.07 -7.82
C GLY A 84 -8.00 -5.89 -7.80
N SER A 85 -8.33 -5.33 -6.64
CA SER A 85 -9.28 -4.20 -6.52
C SER A 85 -8.71 -2.89 -7.07
N ILE A 86 -9.40 -2.32 -8.08
CA ILE A 86 -9.05 -1.01 -8.69
C ILE A 86 -9.24 0.14 -7.68
N ARG A 87 -10.26 0.07 -6.81
CA ARG A 87 -10.51 1.09 -5.78
C ARG A 87 -9.39 1.11 -4.74
N SER A 88 -8.93 -0.05 -4.29
CA SER A 88 -7.86 -0.16 -3.29
C SER A 88 -6.56 0.44 -3.83
N ARG A 89 -6.27 0.29 -5.14
CA ARG A 89 -5.12 0.95 -5.79
C ARG A 89 -5.19 2.48 -5.79
N ARG A 90 -6.36 3.06 -6.07
CA ARG A 90 -6.54 4.53 -6.05
C ARG A 90 -6.39 5.09 -4.64
N ILE A 91 -6.98 4.42 -3.65
CA ILE A 91 -6.86 4.82 -2.25
C ILE A 91 -5.40 4.73 -1.80
N LEU A 92 -4.71 3.64 -2.17
CA LEU A 92 -3.28 3.48 -1.86
C LEU A 92 -2.42 4.60 -2.48
N LEU A 93 -2.68 5.01 -3.73
CA LEU A 93 -1.99 6.17 -4.33
C LEU A 93 -2.20 7.45 -3.54
N LEU A 94 -3.44 7.72 -3.17
CA LEU A 94 -3.80 8.94 -2.45
C LEU A 94 -3.13 8.94 -1.06
N VAL A 95 -3.16 7.81 -0.36
CA VAL A 95 -2.48 7.63 0.93
C VAL A 95 -0.97 7.81 0.79
N LEU A 96 -0.34 7.18 -0.21
CA LEU A 96 1.10 7.34 -0.46
C LEU A 96 1.48 8.80 -0.74
N ALA A 97 0.69 9.50 -1.56
CA ALA A 97 0.94 10.91 -1.86
C ALA A 97 0.84 11.80 -0.60
N ILE A 98 -0.19 11.59 0.22
CA ILE A 98 -0.35 12.31 1.49
C ILE A 98 0.85 12.05 2.40
N VAL A 99 1.23 10.78 2.56
CA VAL A 99 2.35 10.38 3.42
C VAL A 99 3.65 11.02 2.98
N ILE A 100 3.97 10.97 1.69
CA ILE A 100 5.19 11.57 1.15
C ILE A 100 5.23 13.08 1.43
N VAL A 101 4.11 13.79 1.23
CA VAL A 101 4.04 15.23 1.52
C VAL A 101 4.23 15.51 3.01
N LEU A 102 3.57 14.75 3.89
CA LEU A 102 3.69 14.92 5.34
C LEU A 102 5.13 14.63 5.82
N ASP A 103 5.76 13.57 5.31
CA ASP A 103 7.12 13.20 5.66
C ASP A 103 8.13 14.27 5.24
N VAL A 104 7.98 14.81 4.02
CA VAL A 104 8.82 15.90 3.51
C VAL A 104 8.63 17.16 4.35
N MET A 105 7.39 17.52 4.72
CA MET A 105 7.13 18.66 5.61
C MET A 105 7.79 18.46 6.98
N ALA A 106 7.62 17.28 7.60
CA ALA A 106 8.23 16.96 8.88
C ALA A 106 9.77 17.00 8.82
N PHE A 107 10.36 16.58 7.70
CA PHE A 107 11.80 16.65 7.44
C PHE A 107 12.27 18.11 7.30
N VAL A 108 11.56 18.95 6.53
CA VAL A 108 11.90 20.37 6.32
C VAL A 108 11.83 21.17 7.62
N PHE A 109 10.80 20.95 8.43
CA PHE A 109 10.69 21.57 9.75
C PHE A 109 11.64 20.96 10.80
N ARG A 110 12.45 19.97 10.41
CA ARG A 110 13.50 19.34 11.22
C ARG A 110 12.97 18.81 12.56
N PHE A 111 11.72 18.38 12.60
CA PHE A 111 11.10 17.79 13.79
C PHE A 111 11.66 16.40 14.09
N VAL A 112 12.31 15.75 13.12
CA VAL A 112 12.74 14.35 13.19
C VAL A 112 14.05 14.11 12.42
N GLY A 113 14.78 13.05 12.81
CA GLY A 113 16.02 12.60 12.16
C GLY A 113 15.85 11.97 10.77
N LEU A 114 16.96 11.44 10.24
CA LEU A 114 17.15 10.97 8.85
C LEU A 114 16.05 10.03 8.31
N SER A 115 15.39 9.28 9.20
CA SER A 115 14.33 8.31 8.85
C SER A 115 13.22 8.92 7.99
N PHE A 116 12.85 10.19 8.22
CA PHE A 116 11.78 10.87 7.48
C PHE A 116 12.17 11.26 6.03
N GLY A 117 13.45 11.20 5.68
CA GLY A 117 13.89 11.27 4.27
C GLY A 117 13.87 9.91 3.57
N LEU A 118 14.14 8.82 4.30
CA LEU A 118 14.25 7.48 3.74
C LEU A 118 12.88 6.83 3.50
N ILE A 119 11.92 7.03 4.40
CA ILE A 119 10.55 6.50 4.30
C ILE A 119 9.87 6.92 2.98
N PRO A 120 9.75 8.22 2.63
CA PRO A 120 9.07 8.63 1.41
C PRO A 120 9.78 8.11 0.16
N MET A 121 11.11 7.97 0.19
CA MET A 121 11.88 7.38 -0.90
C MET A 121 11.51 5.91 -1.14
N VAL A 122 11.47 5.09 -0.08
CA VAL A 122 11.09 3.67 -0.16
C VAL A 122 9.64 3.53 -0.64
N LEU A 123 8.73 4.34 -0.11
CA LEU A 123 7.32 4.34 -0.51
C LEU A 123 7.13 4.77 -1.96
N ALA A 124 7.86 5.78 -2.43
CA ALA A 124 7.83 6.20 -3.83
C ALA A 124 8.31 5.10 -4.78
N LEU A 125 9.40 4.40 -4.43
CA LEU A 125 9.90 3.26 -5.21
C LEU A 125 8.90 2.09 -5.23
N GLY A 126 8.30 1.77 -4.08
CA GLY A 126 7.25 0.74 -3.98
C GLY A 126 6.01 1.09 -4.80
N GLY A 127 5.57 2.35 -4.73
CA GLY A 127 4.50 2.89 -5.56
C GLY A 127 4.84 2.76 -7.04
N LEU A 128 6.00 3.26 -7.49
CA LEU A 128 6.43 3.17 -8.89
C LEU A 128 6.45 1.74 -9.41
N ALA A 129 6.93 0.78 -8.61
CA ALA A 129 6.94 -0.64 -8.96
C ALA A 129 5.53 -1.22 -9.17
N ILE A 130 4.55 -0.76 -8.37
CA ILE A 130 3.14 -1.20 -8.43
C ILE A 130 2.35 -0.49 -9.53
N PHE A 131 2.69 0.76 -9.88
CA PHE A 131 1.97 1.58 -10.86
C PHE A 131 2.61 1.61 -12.25
N ARG A 132 3.73 0.89 -12.47
CA ARG A 132 4.28 0.69 -13.81
C ARG A 132 3.26 0.00 -14.73
N PRO A 133 3.19 0.38 -16.03
CA PRO A 133 2.19 -0.12 -16.99
C PRO A 133 2.15 -1.65 -17.08
N THR A 134 3.30 -2.31 -16.99
CA THR A 134 3.43 -3.78 -17.00
C THR A 134 2.70 -4.45 -15.82
N ALA A 135 2.67 -3.80 -14.65
CA ALA A 135 1.91 -4.28 -13.50
C ALA A 135 0.41 -3.99 -13.64
N ASN A 136 0.03 -3.03 -14.49
CA ASN A 136 -1.36 -2.72 -14.80
C ASN A 136 -1.95 -3.75 -15.79
N ASP A 137 -1.16 -4.14 -16.80
CA ASP A 137 -1.54 -5.16 -17.80
C ASP A 137 -1.76 -6.53 -17.15
N TYR A 138 -0.91 -6.90 -16.19
CA TYR A 138 -1.09 -8.15 -15.42
C TYR A 138 -2.40 -8.17 -14.62
N VAL A 139 -2.73 -7.08 -13.93
CA VAL A 139 -3.96 -7.00 -13.13
C VAL A 139 -5.20 -7.01 -14.05
N ALA A 140 -5.13 -6.34 -15.20
CA ALA A 140 -6.16 -6.40 -16.21
C ALA A 140 -6.38 -7.84 -16.73
N ALA A 141 -5.29 -8.55 -17.07
CA ALA A 141 -5.35 -9.94 -17.50
C ALA A 141 -5.96 -10.88 -16.45
N CYS A 142 -5.60 -10.71 -15.17
CA CYS A 142 -6.11 -11.53 -14.08
C CYS A 142 -7.61 -11.30 -13.80
N SER A 143 -8.08 -10.04 -13.89
CA SER A 143 -9.50 -9.71 -13.79
C SER A 143 -10.34 -10.29 -14.94
N ALA A 144 -9.82 -10.26 -16.17
CA ALA A 144 -10.46 -10.84 -17.34
C ALA A 144 -10.57 -12.37 -17.24
N TRP A 145 -9.50 -13.03 -16.79
CA TRP A 145 -9.50 -14.49 -16.57
C TRP A 145 -10.54 -14.91 -15.52
N ARG A 146 -10.63 -14.19 -14.40
CA ARG A 146 -11.60 -14.50 -13.33
C ARG A 146 -13.05 -14.39 -13.82
N LYS A 147 -13.34 -13.35 -14.62
CA LYS A 147 -14.67 -13.15 -15.22
C LYS A 147 -15.04 -14.30 -16.17
N LYS A 148 -14.09 -14.72 -17.03
CA LYS A 148 -14.26 -15.84 -17.97
C LYS A 148 -14.51 -17.17 -17.26
N ARG A 149 -13.80 -17.42 -16.14
CA ARG A 149 -14.01 -18.63 -15.33
C ARG A 149 -15.39 -18.66 -14.66
N ALA A 150 -15.84 -17.54 -14.10
CA ALA A 150 -17.16 -17.41 -13.49
C ALA A 150 -18.30 -17.66 -14.50
N GLN A 151 -18.11 -17.20 -15.75
CA GLN A 151 -19.06 -17.43 -16.83
C GLN A 151 -19.10 -18.89 -17.29
N ASN A 152 -17.96 -19.56 -17.33
CA ASN A 152 -17.89 -20.99 -17.67
C ASN A 152 -18.38 -21.93 -16.55
N SER A 153 -18.51 -21.44 -15.31
CA SER A 153 -19.00 -22.23 -14.16
C SER A 153 -20.53 -22.16 -13.95
N HIS A 154 -21.24 -21.27 -14.65
CA HIS A 154 -22.69 -21.31 -14.78
C HIS A 154 -23.02 -21.75 -16.21
N PRO A 155 -23.09 -23.06 -16.50
CA PRO A 155 -23.72 -23.49 -17.73
C PRO A 155 -25.17 -23.03 -17.64
N GLU A 156 -25.57 -22.18 -18.59
CA GLU A 156 -26.97 -21.95 -18.93
C GLU A 156 -27.68 -23.30 -18.88
N SER A 157 -28.63 -23.45 -17.95
CA SER A 157 -29.52 -24.60 -17.87
C SER A 157 -30.12 -24.75 -19.27
N ALA A 158 -29.66 -25.78 -19.98
CA ALA A 158 -30.14 -26.10 -21.31
C ALA A 158 -31.67 -26.19 -21.26
N PRO A 159 -32.41 -25.60 -22.21
CA PRO A 159 -33.83 -25.86 -22.27
C PRO A 159 -33.98 -27.36 -22.50
N ASP A 160 -34.67 -28.00 -21.55
CA ASP A 160 -35.05 -29.40 -21.63
C ASP A 160 -35.66 -29.63 -23.02
N ARG A 161 -34.97 -30.44 -23.83
CA ARG A 161 -35.57 -31.04 -25.03
C ARG A 161 -36.54 -32.08 -24.50
N GLU A 162 -37.72 -31.62 -24.11
CA GLU A 162 -38.88 -32.47 -23.92
C GLU A 162 -39.24 -33.09 -25.27
N SER A 163 -39.11 -34.43 -25.31
CA SER A 163 -40.00 -35.37 -25.99
C SER A 163 -40.22 -35.20 -27.51
N GLU A 164 -39.28 -35.74 -28.28
CA GLU A 164 -39.56 -36.64 -29.41
C GLU A 164 -38.74 -37.91 -29.06
N GLU A 165 -39.26 -39.12 -28.88
CA GLU A 165 -40.36 -39.87 -29.50
C GLU A 165 -40.94 -40.92 -28.52
#